data_AF-A0A357CNY5-F1
#
_entry.id   AF-A0A357CNY5-F1
#
_cell.length_a   1.000
_cell.length_b   1.000
_cell.length_c   1.000
_cell.angle_alpha   90.00
_cell.angle_beta   90.00
_cell.angle_gamma   90.00
#
_symmetry.space_group_name_H-M   'P 1'
#
loop_
_entity.id
_entity.type
_entity.pdbx_description
1 polymer ?
#
loop_
_entity_poly.entity_id
_entity_poly.type
_entity_poly.pdbx_seq_one_letter_code
_entity_poly.pdbx_strand_id
1 'polypeptide(L)' 'MKKRNQYSAEFKSKIVLEMLQETSTINEISAKYSISPVTISCWKSEFME' A
#
# COMPACT_ATOMS: atom_id res chain seq x y z
N MET A 1 -12.95 -1.76 22.04
CA MET A 1 -11.61 -2.02 21.45
C MET A 1 -11.55 -1.35 20.11
N LYS A 2 -10.58 -0.43 19.90
CA LYS A 2 -10.50 0.41 18.70
C LYS A 2 -10.44 -0.50 17.47
N LYS A 3 -11.46 -0.41 16.61
CA LYS A 3 -11.42 -0.92 15.23
C LYS A 3 -10.30 -0.17 14.54
N ARG A 4 -9.09 -0.66 14.73
CA ARG A 4 -7.93 -0.20 13.98
C ARG A 4 -8.30 -0.51 12.54
N ASN A 5 -8.39 0.53 11.72
CA ASN A 5 -8.57 0.42 10.28
C ASN A 5 -7.34 -0.33 9.76
N GLN A 6 -7.30 -1.64 9.97
CA GLN A 6 -6.22 -2.52 9.57
C GLN A 6 -6.50 -2.80 8.11
N TYR A 7 -5.70 -2.19 7.24
CA TYR A 7 -5.57 -2.70 5.89
C TYR A 7 -5.15 -4.17 6.01
N SER A 8 -6.00 -5.08 5.53
CA SER A 8 -5.69 -6.51 5.55
C SER A 8 -4.36 -6.75 4.86
N ALA A 9 -3.61 -7.76 5.32
CA ALA A 9 -2.34 -8.13 4.70
C ALA A 9 -2.49 -8.31 3.18
N GLU A 10 -3.60 -8.92 2.74
CA GLU A 10 -3.97 -9.05 1.32
C GLU A 10 -4.05 -7.70 0.58
N PHE A 11 -4.59 -6.67 1.22
CA PHE A 11 -4.72 -5.34 0.61
C PHE A 11 -3.37 -4.64 0.50
N LYS A 12 -2.54 -4.73 1.54
CA LYS A 12 -1.16 -4.21 1.51
C LYS A 12 -0.34 -4.89 0.41
N SER A 13 -0.38 -6.22 0.34
CA SER A 13 0.34 -6.99 -0.67
C SER A 13 -0.15 -6.69 -2.08
N LYS A 14 -1.46 -6.54 -2.29
CA LYS A 14 -2.01 -6.12 -3.59
C LYS A 14 -1.45 -4.76 -4.03
N ILE A 15 -1.40 -3.79 -3.13
CA ILE A 15 -0.88 -2.45 -3.38
C ILE A 15 0.62 -2.50 -3.72
N VAL A 16 1.41 -3.26 -2.95
CA VAL A 16 2.86 -3.39 -3.17
C VAL A 16 3.16 -4.14 -4.48
N LEU A 17 2.38 -5.17 -4.82
CA LEU A 17 2.49 -5.87 -6.10
C LEU A 17 2.13 -4.97 -7.29
N GLU A 18 1.04 -4.19 -7.19
CA GLU A 18 0.63 -3.22 -8.22
C GLU A 18 1.71 -2.13 -8.43
N MET A 19 2.40 -1.73 -7.35
CA MET A 19 3.57 -0.85 -7.43
C MET A 19 4.79 -1.53 -8.10
N LEU A 20 5.11 -2.77 -7.71
CA LEU A 20 6.25 -3.53 -8.23
C LEU A 20 6.08 -3.91 -9.71
N GLN A 21 4.84 -4.08 -10.17
CA GLN A 21 4.53 -4.34 -11.57
C GLN A 21 4.65 -3.10 -12.47
N GLU A 22 5.04 -1.94 -11.93
CA GLU A 22 5.20 -0.66 -12.66
C GLU A 22 3.93 -0.18 -13.37
N THR A 23 2.78 -0.80 -13.06
CA THR A 23 1.47 -0.49 -13.63
C THR A 23 0.85 0.75 -13.01
N SER A 24 1.30 1.18 -11.83
CA SER A 24 0.85 2.40 -11.19
C SER A 24 1.92 2.96 -10.26
N THR A 25 2.15 4.27 -10.35
CA THR A 25 3.11 4.96 -9.49
C THR A 25 2.57 5.06 -8.06
N ILE A 26 3.43 5.17 -7.04
CA ILE A 26 3.03 5.40 -5.63
C ILE A 26 1.98 6.52 -5.53
N ASN A 27 2.16 7.59 -6.32
CA ASN A 27 1.25 8.73 -6.36
C ASN A 27 -0.13 8.40 -6.95
N GLU A 28 -0.19 7.54 -7.97
CA GLU A 28 -1.45 7.11 -8.57
C GLU A 28 -2.21 6.15 -7.67
N ILE A 29 -1.52 5.19 -7.06
CA ILE A 29 -2.09 4.28 -6.07
C ILE A 29 -2.58 5.07 -4.86
N SER A 30 -1.78 6.05 -4.42
CA SER A 30 -2.15 6.98 -3.36
C SER A 30 -3.46 7.70 -3.69
N ALA A 31 -3.59 8.23 -4.90
CA ALA A 31 -4.81 8.91 -5.35
C ALA A 31 -6.00 7.94 -5.52
N LYS A 32 -5.77 6.76 -6.11
CA LYS A 32 -6.79 5.74 -6.43
C LYS A 32 -7.39 5.11 -5.18
N TYR A 33 -6.57 4.81 -4.19
CA TYR A 33 -7.00 4.17 -2.95
C TYR A 33 -7.10 5.14 -1.78
N SER A 34 -6.86 6.45 -2.00
CA SER A 34 -6.81 7.49 -0.97
C SER A 34 -5.89 7.13 0.19
N ILE A 35 -4.74 6.51 -0.12
CA ILE A 35 -3.74 6.07 0.84
C ILE A 35 -2.59 7.07 0.81
N SER A 36 -2.05 7.44 1.96
CA SER A 36 -0.87 8.33 1.97
C SER A 36 0.35 7.62 1.34
N PRO A 37 1.14 8.32 0.49
CA PRO A 37 2.30 7.73 -0.15
C PRO A 37 3.32 7.21 0.87
N VAL A 38 3.41 7.85 2.04
CA VAL A 38 4.25 7.38 3.16
C VAL A 38 3.83 6.00 3.68
N THR A 39 2.53 5.70 3.68
CA THR A 39 1.98 4.41 4.09
C THR A 39 2.31 3.33 3.06
N ILE A 40 2.25 3.69 1.77
CA ILE A 40 2.62 2.79 0.67
C ILE A 40 4.13 2.48 0.72
N SER A 41 4.97 3.50 0.95
CA SER A 41 6.41 3.31 1.15
C SER A 41 6.71 2.39 2.35
N CYS A 42 5.98 2.56 3.45
CA CYS A 42 6.09 1.68 4.61
C CYS A 42 5.73 0.22 4.27
N TRP A 43 4.67 -0.01 3.48
CA TRP A 43 4.29 -1.37 3.06
C TRP A 43 5.30 -1.99 2.11
N LYS A 44 5.92 -1.19 1.24
CA LYS A 44 7.01 -1.65 0.38
C LYS A 44 8.19 -2.13 1.23
N SER A 45 8.59 -1.35 2.23
CA SER A 45 9.65 -1.76 3.17
C SER A 45 9.27 -3.04 3.93
N GLU A 46 8.06 -3.11 4.47
CA GLU A 46 7.53 -4.28 5.19
C GLU A 46 7.38 -5.53 4.31
N PHE A 47 7.36 -5.39 2.98
CA PHE A 47 7.32 -6.50 2.03
C PHE A 47 8.71 -6.98 1.59
N MET A 48 9.71 -6.10 1.63
CA MET A 48 11.09 -6.40 1.21
C MET A 48 11.99 -6.86 2.37
N GLU A 49 11.52 -6.75 3.61
CA GLU A 49 12.17 -7.19 4.85
C GLU A 49 11.61 -8.55 5.29
#